data_AF-A0A1Y3N6R2-F1
#
_entry.id   AF-A0A1Y3N6R2-F1
#
_cell.length_a   1.000
_cell.length_b   1.000
_cell.length_c   1.000
_cell.angle_alpha   90.00
_cell.angle_beta   90.00
_cell.angle_gamma   90.00
#
_symmetry.space_group_name_H-M   'P 1'
#
loop_
_entity.id
_entity.type
_entity.pdbx_description
1 polymer ?
#
loop_
_entity_poly.entity_id
_entity_poly.type
_entity_poly.pdbx_seq_one_letter_code
_entity_poly.pdbx_strand_id
1 'polypeptide(L)'
;PFALSTIGLVNGIIAIILFGCTSCFTLYLLIECAKIVGGRNVSFFSISSRTYPKLSIVFDLAVGIKCFGVSISYLVIIGELLPKVTLGLFPSIPKDSVCLTSLFWITVSMLIVVPLSFQKSLSSLKYASTISLISVSYIAILVAYFFFSGNRPIKNIDNDIDTNFFRVLPIFVFAYTCHQNILTFFNEMKITSRRRDNRHKKAIGSAAISIAIAITVYLTIGITGYLTFGNTTKSNIISMYPPSNKLVLIGQLLMAIMVSICFALQCHPARKSFGNVINYL
;
A
#
# COMPACT_ATOMS: atom_id res chain seq x y z
N PRO A 1 -3.12 12.93 1.52
CA PRO A 1 -2.88 14.40 1.51
C PRO A 1 -2.94 15.01 0.10
N PHE A 2 -2.06 14.60 -0.82
CA PHE A 2 -2.05 15.11 -2.21
C PHE A 2 -3.39 14.95 -2.96
N ALA A 3 -4.04 13.80 -2.81
CA ALA A 3 -5.36 13.60 -3.41
C ALA A 3 -6.39 14.59 -2.84
N LEU A 4 -6.39 14.80 -1.51
CA LEU A 4 -7.27 15.75 -0.83
C LEU A 4 -7.02 17.20 -1.27
N SER A 5 -5.76 17.59 -1.53
CA SER A 5 -5.45 18.93 -2.03
C SER A 5 -5.88 19.17 -3.48
N THR A 6 -6.20 18.11 -4.22
CA THR A 6 -6.58 18.21 -5.63
C THR A 6 -8.09 18.27 -5.83
N ILE A 7 -8.88 17.60 -4.98
CA ILE A 7 -10.35 17.51 -5.10
C ILE A 7 -11.11 18.23 -3.97
N GLY A 8 -10.37 18.80 -3.02
CA GLY A 8 -10.91 19.42 -1.81
C GLY A 8 -11.05 18.43 -0.64
N LEU A 9 -11.05 18.99 0.57
CA LEU A 9 -11.06 18.24 1.82
C LEU A 9 -12.34 17.41 1.99
N VAL A 10 -13.51 18.03 1.79
CA VAL A 10 -14.82 17.37 1.98
C VAL A 10 -15.00 16.22 0.99
N ASN A 11 -14.79 16.49 -0.31
CA ASN A 11 -14.91 15.48 -1.35
C ASN A 11 -13.91 14.34 -1.16
N GLY A 12 -12.68 14.62 -0.73
CA GLY A 12 -11.72 13.57 -0.46
C GLY A 12 -12.04 12.74 0.79
N ILE A 13 -12.64 13.32 1.84
CA ILE A 13 -13.15 12.54 2.99
C ILE A 13 -14.27 11.60 2.53
N ILE A 14 -15.22 12.11 1.75
CA ILE A 14 -16.30 11.30 1.16
C ILE A 14 -15.71 10.18 0.29
N ALA A 15 -14.72 10.48 -0.55
CA ALA A 15 -14.06 9.48 -1.39
C ALA A 15 -13.35 8.41 -0.55
N ILE A 16 -12.60 8.78 0.49
CA ILE A 16 -11.92 7.81 1.38
C ILE A 16 -12.94 6.82 1.98
N ILE A 17 -14.06 7.32 2.49
CA ILE A 17 -15.11 6.49 3.08
C ILE A 17 -15.78 5.62 2.01
N LEU A 18 -16.14 6.21 0.86
CA LEU A 18 -16.82 5.51 -0.23
C LEU A 18 -15.98 4.35 -0.78
N PHE A 19 -14.73 4.62 -1.17
CA PHE A 19 -13.84 3.59 -1.70
C PHE A 19 -13.48 2.53 -0.63
N GLY A 20 -13.40 2.93 0.64
CA GLY A 20 -13.27 2.00 1.77
C GLY A 20 -14.48 1.05 1.87
N CYS A 21 -15.70 1.58 1.83
CA CYS A 21 -16.93 0.79 1.85
C CYS A 21 -17.04 -0.14 0.64
N THR A 22 -16.74 0.36 -0.57
CA THR A 22 -16.70 -0.46 -1.79
C THR A 22 -15.66 -1.57 -1.69
N SER A 23 -14.47 -1.30 -1.12
CA SER A 23 -13.44 -2.32 -0.89
C SER A 23 -13.91 -3.38 0.13
N CYS A 24 -14.54 -2.97 1.23
CA CYS A 24 -15.10 -3.88 2.22
C CYS A 24 -16.15 -4.82 1.59
N PHE A 25 -17.08 -4.25 0.81
CA PHE A 25 -18.11 -5.01 0.12
C PHE A 25 -17.52 -6.00 -0.91
N THR A 26 -16.56 -5.56 -1.71
CA THR A 26 -15.91 -6.43 -2.72
C THR A 26 -15.07 -7.55 -2.08
N LEU A 27 -14.41 -7.30 -0.95
CA LEU A 27 -13.73 -8.35 -0.17
C LEU A 27 -14.72 -9.35 0.42
N TYR A 28 -15.87 -8.88 0.93
CA TYR A 28 -16.95 -9.75 1.40
C TYR A 28 -17.43 -10.70 0.29
N LEU A 29 -17.74 -10.16 -0.89
CA LEU A 29 -18.16 -10.98 -2.05
C LEU A 29 -17.09 -12.01 -2.43
N LEU A 30 -15.82 -11.61 -2.47
CA LEU A 30 -14.74 -12.51 -2.85
C LEU A 30 -14.54 -13.65 -1.84
N ILE A 31 -14.75 -13.39 -0.54
CA ILE A 31 -14.70 -14.40 0.51
C ILE A 31 -15.90 -15.36 0.42
N GLU A 32 -17.10 -14.88 0.09
CA GLU A 32 -18.27 -15.74 -0.17
C GLU A 32 -18.05 -16.63 -1.41
N CYS A 33 -17.48 -16.09 -2.49
CA CYS A 33 -17.07 -16.89 -3.65
C CYS A 33 -16.06 -17.98 -3.26
N ALA A 34 -15.07 -17.64 -2.42
CA ALA A 34 -14.09 -18.62 -1.95
C ALA A 34 -14.71 -19.76 -1.13
N LYS A 35 -15.74 -19.45 -0.33
CA LYS A 35 -16.52 -20.44 0.43
C LYS A 35 -17.31 -21.37 -0.50
N ILE A 36 -17.92 -20.84 -1.57
CA ILE A 36 -18.68 -21.64 -2.54
C ILE A 36 -17.76 -22.57 -3.33
N VAL A 37 -16.57 -22.11 -3.73
CA VAL A 37 -15.62 -22.95 -4.46
C VAL A 37 -15.18 -24.15 -3.60
N GLY A 38 -14.92 -23.89 -2.32
CA GLY A 38 -14.48 -24.90 -1.36
C GLY A 38 -13.07 -25.45 -1.64
N GLY A 39 -12.45 -26.05 -0.63
CA GLY A 39 -11.13 -26.68 -0.74
C GLY A 39 -10.00 -25.95 -0.01
N ARG A 40 -8.79 -26.53 -0.07
CA ARG A 40 -7.62 -26.04 0.68
C ARG A 40 -6.85 -24.91 -0.01
N ASN A 41 -6.95 -24.79 -1.35
CA ASN A 41 -6.14 -23.88 -2.17
C ASN A 41 -7.00 -23.07 -3.15
N VAL A 42 -7.84 -22.17 -2.62
CA VAL A 42 -8.67 -21.28 -3.45
C VAL A 42 -7.80 -20.17 -4.07
N SER A 43 -7.94 -19.94 -5.37
CA SER A 43 -7.25 -18.88 -6.12
C SER A 43 -8.21 -18.15 -7.05
N PHE A 44 -7.81 -16.97 -7.54
CA PHE A 44 -8.59 -16.22 -8.53
C PHE A 44 -8.86 -17.05 -9.78
N PHE A 45 -7.84 -17.81 -10.23
CA PHE A 45 -8.00 -18.81 -11.29
C PHE A 45 -9.06 -19.86 -10.96
N SER A 46 -9.08 -20.45 -9.76
CA SER A 46 -10.10 -21.47 -9.43
C SER A 46 -11.53 -20.92 -9.34
N ILE A 47 -11.68 -19.66 -8.93
CA ILE A 47 -12.99 -18.99 -8.88
C ILE A 47 -13.43 -18.67 -10.32
N SER A 48 -12.58 -17.98 -11.07
CA SER A 48 -12.87 -17.58 -12.45
C SER A 48 -13.05 -18.77 -13.39
N SER A 49 -12.29 -19.85 -13.26
CA SER A 49 -12.44 -21.05 -14.09
C SER A 49 -13.78 -21.78 -13.90
N ARG A 50 -14.46 -21.60 -12.75
CA ARG A 50 -15.82 -22.11 -12.55
C ARG A 50 -16.91 -21.20 -13.11
N THR A 51 -16.64 -19.90 -13.26
CA THR A 51 -17.63 -18.93 -13.78
C THR A 51 -17.43 -18.67 -15.27
N TYR A 52 -16.21 -18.27 -15.66
CA TYR A 52 -15.81 -17.92 -17.03
C TYR A 52 -14.35 -18.33 -17.31
N PRO A 53 -14.09 -19.55 -17.82
CA PRO A 53 -12.74 -20.10 -17.98
C PRO A 53 -11.84 -19.35 -18.97
N LYS A 54 -12.40 -18.60 -19.94
CA LYS A 54 -11.62 -17.77 -20.87
C LYS A 54 -11.19 -16.42 -20.28
N LEU A 55 -11.89 -15.92 -19.25
CA LEU A 55 -11.61 -14.62 -18.63
C LEU A 55 -10.61 -14.71 -17.46
N SER A 56 -10.32 -15.91 -16.97
CA SER A 56 -9.38 -16.15 -15.86
C SER A 56 -7.99 -15.57 -16.11
N ILE A 57 -7.48 -15.68 -17.35
CA ILE A 57 -6.19 -15.13 -17.77
C ILE A 57 -6.18 -13.61 -17.75
N VAL A 58 -7.29 -12.98 -18.17
CA VAL A 58 -7.40 -11.51 -18.17
C VAL A 58 -7.34 -10.98 -16.74
N PHE A 59 -7.99 -11.67 -15.80
CA PHE A 59 -7.92 -11.32 -14.38
C PHE A 59 -6.51 -11.52 -13.80
N ASP A 60 -5.86 -12.65 -14.05
CA ASP A 60 -4.50 -12.91 -13.56
C ASP A 60 -3.49 -11.93 -14.20
N LEU A 61 -3.63 -11.61 -15.49
CA LEU A 61 -2.79 -10.61 -16.16
C LEU A 61 -2.99 -9.21 -15.56
N ALA A 62 -4.24 -8.80 -15.31
CA ALA A 62 -4.54 -7.52 -14.67
C ALA A 62 -3.92 -7.43 -13.26
N VAL A 63 -4.00 -8.51 -12.47
CA VAL A 63 -3.33 -8.60 -11.17
C VAL A 63 -1.80 -8.50 -11.32
N GLY A 64 -1.22 -9.16 -12.33
CA GLY A 64 0.20 -9.09 -12.66
C GLY A 64 0.66 -7.66 -12.96
N ILE A 65 -0.02 -6.97 -13.88
CA ILE A 65 0.27 -5.58 -14.27
C ILE A 65 0.15 -4.65 -13.07
N LYS A 66 -0.92 -4.79 -12.27
CA LYS A 66 -1.13 -4.01 -11.05
C LYS A 66 0.01 -4.20 -10.06
N CYS A 67 0.41 -5.45 -9.79
CA CYS A 67 1.48 -5.75 -8.84
C CYS A 67 2.82 -5.18 -9.32
N PHE A 68 3.10 -5.29 -10.62
CA PHE A 68 4.30 -4.70 -11.24
C PHE A 68 4.33 -3.18 -11.09
N GLY A 69 3.23 -2.48 -11.38
CA GLY A 69 3.15 -1.02 -11.23
C GLY A 69 3.37 -0.54 -9.78
N VAL A 70 2.80 -1.25 -8.81
CA VAL A 70 3.01 -0.95 -7.39
C VAL A 70 4.45 -1.21 -6.97
N SER A 71 5.08 -2.29 -7.44
CA SER A 71 6.49 -2.59 -7.22
C SER A 71 7.42 -1.50 -7.77
N ILE A 72 7.16 -0.96 -8.96
CA ILE A 72 7.93 0.18 -9.48
C ILE A 72 7.75 1.41 -8.60
N SER A 73 6.52 1.70 -8.18
CA SER A 73 6.23 2.87 -7.33
C SER A 73 7.00 2.81 -6.01
N TYR A 74 7.15 1.61 -5.44
CA TYR A 74 7.96 1.37 -4.25
C TYR A 74 9.45 1.68 -4.47
N LEU A 75 10.03 1.25 -5.60
CA LEU A 75 11.43 1.57 -5.92
C LEU A 75 11.64 3.08 -6.10
N VAL A 76 10.71 3.77 -6.76
CA VAL A 76 10.77 5.24 -6.91
C VAL A 76 10.73 5.93 -5.55
N ILE A 77 9.84 5.53 -4.65
CA ILE A 77 9.78 6.08 -3.29
C ILE A 77 11.11 5.88 -2.55
N ILE A 78 11.73 4.71 -2.66
CA ILE A 78 13.04 4.44 -2.04
C ILE A 78 14.11 5.37 -2.63
N GLY A 79 14.14 5.52 -3.96
CA GLY A 79 15.05 6.42 -4.68
C GLY A 79 14.89 7.90 -4.32
N GLU A 80 13.70 8.33 -3.89
CA GLU A 80 13.45 9.70 -3.40
C GLU A 80 13.86 9.89 -1.93
N LEU A 81 13.71 8.86 -1.11
CA LEU A 81 13.90 8.94 0.35
C LEU A 81 15.36 8.72 0.77
N LEU A 82 16.03 7.70 0.24
CA LEU A 82 17.37 7.32 0.72
C LEU A 82 18.45 8.39 0.47
N PRO A 83 18.46 9.14 -0.66
CA PRO A 83 19.36 10.28 -0.80
C PRO A 83 19.19 11.32 0.32
N LYS A 84 17.93 11.62 0.70
CA LYS A 84 17.65 12.58 1.79
C LYS A 84 18.11 12.07 3.14
N VAL A 85 17.96 10.77 3.37
CA VAL A 85 18.49 10.11 4.56
C VAL A 85 20.01 10.20 4.61
N THR A 86 20.69 9.94 3.50
CA THR A 86 22.15 10.00 3.45
C THR A 86 22.68 11.40 3.71
N LEU A 87 22.03 12.42 3.16
CA LEU A 87 22.36 13.82 3.41
C LEU A 87 22.12 14.20 4.89
N GLY A 88 21.07 13.67 5.51
CA GLY A 88 20.76 13.89 6.93
C GLY A 88 21.73 13.20 7.89
N LEU A 89 22.24 12.02 7.52
CA LEU A 89 23.23 11.26 8.31
C LEU A 89 24.65 11.76 8.13
N PHE A 90 25.00 12.18 6.91
CA PHE A 90 26.34 12.60 6.54
C PHE A 90 26.30 13.97 5.84
N PRO A 91 26.22 15.07 6.61
CA PRO A 91 26.12 16.42 6.05
C PRO A 91 27.34 16.86 5.22
N SER A 92 28.49 16.20 5.43
CA SER A 92 29.76 16.54 4.78
C SER A 92 29.98 15.89 3.41
N ILE A 93 29.00 15.14 2.88
CA ILE A 93 29.13 14.48 1.57
C ILE A 93 29.08 15.53 0.44
N PRO A 94 30.01 15.50 -0.54
CA PRO A 94 29.95 16.35 -1.72
C PRO A 94 28.65 16.17 -2.49
N LYS A 95 28.04 17.28 -2.94
CA LYS A 95 26.73 17.28 -3.62
C LYS A 95 26.71 16.45 -4.91
N ASP A 96 27.86 16.24 -5.54
CA ASP A 96 28.01 15.48 -6.79
C ASP A 96 28.26 13.97 -6.54
N SER A 97 28.19 13.53 -5.28
CA SER A 97 28.45 12.13 -4.94
C SER A 97 27.38 11.19 -5.51
N VAL A 98 27.81 10.06 -6.04
CA VAL A 98 26.94 8.99 -6.55
C VAL A 98 25.92 8.53 -5.48
N CYS A 99 26.28 8.59 -4.20
CA CYS A 99 25.41 8.27 -3.06
C CYS A 99 24.19 9.19 -2.91
N LEU A 100 24.17 10.37 -3.53
CA LEU A 100 23.03 11.28 -3.54
C LEU A 100 22.12 11.08 -4.76
N THR A 101 22.51 10.19 -5.69
CA THR A 101 21.73 9.89 -6.89
C THR A 101 20.65 8.85 -6.59
N SER A 102 19.41 9.11 -6.99
CA SER A 102 18.29 8.17 -6.80
C SER A 102 18.52 6.81 -7.47
N LEU A 103 19.18 6.80 -8.64
CA LEU A 103 19.50 5.56 -9.37
C LEU A 103 20.40 4.63 -8.54
N PHE A 104 21.39 5.16 -7.83
CA PHE A 104 22.26 4.36 -6.96
C PHE A 104 21.43 3.61 -5.92
N TRP A 105 20.55 4.31 -5.20
CA TRP A 105 19.70 3.68 -4.19
C TRP A 105 18.68 2.70 -4.77
N ILE A 106 18.11 2.99 -5.95
CA ILE A 106 17.23 2.04 -6.63
C ILE A 106 17.97 0.74 -6.97
N THR A 107 19.20 0.83 -7.49
CA THR A 107 20.00 -0.37 -7.83
C THR A 107 20.40 -1.17 -6.59
N VAL A 108 20.84 -0.51 -5.52
CA VAL A 108 21.17 -1.14 -4.24
C VAL A 108 19.94 -1.82 -3.64
N SER A 109 18.80 -1.14 -3.63
CA SER A 109 17.56 -1.70 -3.10
C SER A 109 17.05 -2.87 -3.94
N MET A 110 17.22 -2.85 -5.27
CA MET A 110 16.92 -4.02 -6.10
C MET A 110 17.77 -5.23 -5.69
N LEU A 111 19.06 -5.04 -5.44
CA LEU A 111 19.96 -6.13 -4.99
C LEU A 111 19.50 -6.75 -3.65
N ILE A 112 18.90 -5.96 -2.77
CA ILE A 112 18.41 -6.40 -1.44
C ILE A 112 17.00 -6.99 -1.53
N VAL A 113 16.12 -6.39 -2.32
CA VAL A 113 14.69 -6.74 -2.37
C VAL A 113 14.44 -7.98 -3.23
N VAL A 114 15.24 -8.19 -4.27
CA VAL A 114 15.18 -9.39 -5.13
C VAL A 114 15.35 -10.69 -4.32
N PRO A 115 16.43 -10.91 -3.52
CA PRO A 115 16.57 -12.12 -2.72
C PRO A 115 15.45 -12.27 -1.69
N LEU A 116 14.97 -11.16 -1.13
CA LEU A 116 13.85 -11.16 -0.19
C LEU A 116 12.53 -11.61 -0.86
N SER A 117 12.36 -11.33 -2.15
CA SER A 117 11.19 -11.70 -2.95
C SER A 117 11.15 -13.20 -3.31
N PHE A 118 12.26 -13.93 -3.19
CA PHE A 118 12.31 -15.37 -3.47
C PHE A 118 11.83 -16.25 -2.30
N GLN A 119 11.46 -15.66 -1.16
CA GLN A 119 10.93 -16.41 -0.03
C GLN A 119 9.60 -17.08 -0.38
N LYS A 120 9.52 -18.40 -0.17
CA LYS A 120 8.42 -19.26 -0.64
C LYS A 120 7.14 -19.17 0.21
N SER A 121 7.16 -18.52 1.38
CA SER A 121 6.01 -18.49 2.30
C SER A 121 5.74 -17.10 2.87
N LEU A 122 4.48 -16.65 2.81
CA LEU A 122 4.01 -15.42 3.49
C LEU A 122 4.18 -15.49 5.01
N SER A 123 4.17 -16.69 5.58
CA SER A 123 4.37 -16.92 7.01
C SER A 123 5.77 -16.53 7.50
N SER A 124 6.80 -16.68 6.66
CA SER A 124 8.17 -16.22 6.97
C SER A 124 8.26 -14.68 7.02
N LEU A 125 7.39 -14.00 6.27
CA LEU A 125 7.30 -12.53 6.22
C LEU A 125 6.45 -11.93 7.35
N LYS A 126 5.88 -12.72 8.25
CA LYS A 126 5.06 -12.21 9.37
C LYS A 126 5.80 -11.16 10.20
N TYR A 127 7.08 -11.41 10.52
CA TYR A 127 7.90 -10.47 11.27
C TYR A 127 8.15 -9.16 10.49
N ALA A 128 8.44 -9.27 9.19
CA ALA A 128 8.59 -8.12 8.31
C ALA A 128 7.29 -7.30 8.18
N SER A 129 6.14 -7.98 8.13
CA SER A 129 4.83 -7.32 8.12
C SER A 129 4.56 -6.55 9.42
N THR A 130 4.98 -7.07 10.58
CA THR A 130 4.86 -6.35 11.86
C THR A 130 5.72 -5.08 11.86
N ILE A 131 6.96 -5.16 11.35
CA ILE A 131 7.84 -3.98 11.21
C ILE A 131 7.21 -2.94 10.29
N SER A 132 6.58 -3.38 9.19
CA SER A 132 5.88 -2.50 8.27
C SER A 132 4.71 -1.78 8.94
N LEU A 133 3.93 -2.48 9.77
CA LEU A 133 2.81 -1.89 10.51
C LEU A 133 3.29 -0.85 11.52
N ILE A 134 4.36 -1.16 12.28
CA ILE A 134 4.99 -0.19 13.21
C ILE A 134 5.46 1.05 12.45
N SER A 135 6.03 0.87 11.25
CA SER A 135 6.49 1.97 10.41
C SER A 135 5.34 2.87 9.95
N VAL A 136 4.21 2.29 9.48
CA VAL A 136 3.00 3.07 9.13
C VAL A 136 2.48 3.82 10.35
N SER A 137 2.39 3.17 11.51
CA SER A 137 1.92 3.81 12.74
C SER A 137 2.84 4.97 13.16
N TYR A 138 4.16 4.80 13.06
CA TYR A 138 5.12 5.86 13.32
C TYR A 138 4.91 7.06 12.39
N ILE A 139 4.75 6.81 11.08
CA ILE A 139 4.49 7.87 10.10
C ILE A 139 3.18 8.60 10.42
N ALA A 140 2.12 7.86 10.80
CA ALA A 140 0.85 8.46 11.17
C ALA A 140 0.99 9.41 12.37
N ILE A 141 1.70 8.97 13.41
CA ILE A 141 1.98 9.78 14.61
C ILE A 141 2.86 10.98 14.25
N LEU A 142 3.88 10.80 13.42
CA LEU A 142 4.79 11.86 12.99
C LEU A 142 4.03 12.98 12.27
N VAL A 143 3.17 12.63 11.31
CA VAL A 143 2.36 13.62 10.56
C VAL A 143 1.40 14.34 11.51
N ALA A 144 0.74 13.62 12.42
CA ALA A 144 -0.12 14.23 13.44
C ALA A 144 0.67 15.16 14.38
N TYR A 145 1.86 14.77 14.81
CA TYR A 145 2.73 15.58 15.67
C TYR A 145 3.12 16.90 15.01
N PHE A 146 3.50 16.89 13.73
CA PHE A 146 3.80 18.11 12.99
C PHE A 146 2.58 18.99 12.77
N PHE A 147 1.39 18.39 12.63
CA PHE A 147 0.15 19.15 12.55
C PHE A 147 -0.13 19.92 13.86
N PHE A 148 0.06 19.28 15.03
CA PHE A 148 -0.12 19.94 16.33
C PHE A 148 1.00 20.93 16.69
N SER A 149 2.25 20.63 16.31
CA SER A 149 3.42 21.45 16.67
C SER A 149 3.56 22.75 15.87
N GLY A 150 2.81 22.91 14.77
CA GLY A 150 2.56 24.20 14.16
C GLY A 150 3.71 24.77 13.32
N ASN A 151 3.52 24.73 12.00
CA ASN A 151 3.74 25.90 11.17
C ASN A 151 2.70 25.82 10.04
N ARG A 152 1.60 26.57 10.19
CA ARG A 152 0.43 26.51 9.30
C ARG A 152 0.56 27.61 8.26
N PRO A 153 1.02 27.36 7.02
CA PRO A 153 0.66 28.22 5.91
C PRO A 153 -0.82 27.95 5.59
N ILE A 154 -1.74 28.56 6.35
CA ILE A 154 -3.16 28.55 5.99
C ILE A 154 -3.26 29.34 4.69
N LYS A 155 -3.48 28.64 3.58
CA LYS A 155 -3.84 29.24 2.30
C LYS A 155 -5.09 28.55 1.77
N ASN A 156 -5.96 29.36 1.18
CA ASN A 156 -7.37 29.12 0.88
C ASN A 156 -7.75 27.67 0.59
N ILE A 157 -8.76 27.20 1.34
CA ILE A 157 -9.50 25.98 1.04
C ILE A 157 -10.42 26.32 -0.14
N ASP A 158 -9.88 26.24 -1.36
CA ASP A 158 -10.72 26.32 -2.54
C ASP A 158 -11.46 24.98 -2.66
N ASN A 159 -12.78 25.03 -2.44
CA ASN A 159 -13.69 23.90 -2.63
C ASN A 159 -14.18 23.84 -4.09
N ASP A 160 -13.32 24.19 -5.05
CA ASP A 160 -13.74 24.14 -6.45
C ASP A 160 -13.84 22.68 -6.90
N ILE A 161 -15.04 22.31 -7.37
CA ILE A 161 -15.34 20.97 -7.87
C ILE A 161 -14.67 20.86 -9.24
N ASP A 162 -13.39 20.57 -9.22
CA ASP A 162 -12.63 20.50 -10.46
C ASP A 162 -12.67 19.08 -11.05
N THR A 163 -12.65 19.01 -12.38
CA THR A 163 -12.57 17.80 -13.21
C THR A 163 -11.39 16.88 -12.87
N ASN A 164 -10.49 17.36 -12.01
CA ASN A 164 -9.34 16.65 -11.47
C ASN A 164 -9.68 15.41 -10.62
N PHE A 165 -10.95 15.13 -10.29
CA PHE A 165 -11.33 13.89 -9.61
C PHE A 165 -10.81 12.64 -10.33
N PHE A 166 -10.96 12.57 -11.65
CA PHE A 166 -10.47 11.43 -12.45
C PHE A 166 -8.95 11.29 -12.42
N ARG A 167 -8.21 12.38 -12.19
CA ARG A 167 -6.74 12.37 -12.08
C ARG A 167 -6.26 11.69 -10.81
N VAL A 168 -7.00 11.85 -9.70
CA VAL A 168 -6.65 11.26 -8.39
C VAL A 168 -7.44 10.01 -8.04
N LEU A 169 -8.46 9.66 -8.82
CA LEU A 169 -9.24 8.43 -8.67
C LEU A 169 -8.36 7.17 -8.55
N PRO A 170 -7.30 6.97 -9.37
CA PRO A 170 -6.43 5.80 -9.22
C PRO A 170 -5.78 5.73 -7.84
N ILE A 171 -5.45 6.86 -7.21
CA ILE A 171 -4.84 6.89 -5.87
C ILE A 171 -5.79 6.28 -4.84
N PHE A 172 -7.08 6.63 -4.88
CA PHE A 172 -8.09 6.06 -3.98
C PHE A 172 -8.32 4.57 -4.24
N VAL A 173 -8.42 4.17 -5.51
CA VAL A 173 -8.60 2.75 -5.88
C VAL A 173 -7.41 1.91 -5.41
N PHE A 174 -6.18 2.33 -5.73
CA PHE A 174 -4.97 1.57 -5.38
C PHE A 174 -4.71 1.56 -3.86
N ALA A 175 -5.07 2.63 -3.14
CA ALA A 175 -4.93 2.66 -1.68
C ALA A 175 -5.71 1.53 -0.98
N TYR A 176 -6.90 1.20 -1.47
CA TYR A 176 -7.74 0.14 -0.90
C TYR A 176 -7.58 -1.24 -1.56
N THR A 177 -6.59 -1.41 -2.45
CA THR A 177 -6.40 -2.68 -3.17
C THR A 177 -5.58 -3.69 -2.35
N CYS A 178 -6.28 -4.61 -1.68
CA CYS A 178 -5.69 -5.77 -1.00
C CYS A 178 -6.23 -7.12 -1.50
N HIS A 179 -7.13 -7.10 -2.48
CA HIS A 179 -7.88 -8.26 -2.98
C HIS A 179 -7.00 -9.40 -3.47
N GLN A 180 -5.85 -9.11 -4.09
CA GLN A 180 -4.96 -10.16 -4.58
C GLN A 180 -4.43 -11.09 -3.48
N ASN A 181 -4.37 -10.59 -2.23
CA ASN A 181 -3.82 -11.33 -1.09
C ASN A 181 -4.91 -12.02 -0.26
N ILE A 182 -6.19 -11.66 -0.38
CA ILE A 182 -7.24 -12.17 0.51
C ILE A 182 -7.47 -13.67 0.36
N LEU A 183 -7.34 -14.22 -0.86
CA LEU A 183 -7.51 -15.66 -1.09
C LEU A 183 -6.35 -16.47 -0.50
N THR A 184 -5.13 -15.95 -0.60
CA THR A 184 -3.97 -16.58 0.03
C THR A 184 -4.07 -16.52 1.54
N PHE A 185 -4.47 -15.36 2.11
CA PHE A 185 -4.81 -15.23 3.53
C PHE A 185 -5.90 -16.23 3.94
N PHE A 186 -6.96 -16.37 3.14
CA PHE A 186 -8.05 -17.31 3.41
C PHE A 186 -7.56 -18.77 3.48
N ASN A 187 -6.67 -19.17 2.57
CA ASN A 187 -6.10 -20.51 2.54
C ASN A 187 -5.17 -20.80 3.74
N GLU A 188 -4.40 -19.81 4.19
CA GLU A 188 -3.43 -19.94 5.28
C GLU A 188 -4.06 -19.96 6.69
N MET A 189 -5.29 -19.46 6.85
CA MET A 189 -5.96 -19.45 8.15
C MET A 189 -6.19 -20.86 8.69
N LYS A 190 -5.58 -21.24 9.83
CA LYS A 190 -5.71 -22.59 10.41
C LYS A 190 -7.19 -23.01 10.62
N ILE A 191 -7.56 -24.19 10.13
CA ILE A 191 -8.88 -24.79 10.36
C ILE A 191 -8.90 -25.31 11.81
N THR A 192 -9.69 -24.66 12.68
CA THR A 192 -9.74 -25.00 14.11
C THR A 192 -10.54 -26.29 14.39
N SER A 193 -11.56 -26.64 13.58
CA SER A 193 -12.32 -27.89 13.73
C SER A 193 -13.16 -28.24 12.49
N ARG A 194 -13.25 -29.52 12.12
CA ARG A 194 -14.00 -30.04 10.94
C ARG A 194 -15.52 -29.87 11.03
N ARG A 195 -16.10 -29.71 12.23
CA ARG A 195 -17.57 -29.69 12.45
C ARG A 195 -18.21 -28.30 12.37
N ARG A 196 -17.43 -27.22 12.44
CA ARG A 196 -17.96 -25.84 12.36
C ARG A 196 -16.92 -24.93 11.71
N ASP A 197 -16.89 -24.92 10.38
CA ASP A 197 -15.98 -24.08 9.63
C ASP A 197 -16.40 -22.59 9.73
N ASN A 198 -15.95 -21.94 10.80
CA ASN A 198 -16.12 -20.50 11.00
C ASN A 198 -15.02 -19.67 10.31
N ARG A 199 -14.15 -20.28 9.48
CA ARG A 199 -13.04 -19.60 8.79
C ARG A 199 -13.54 -18.43 7.96
N HIS A 200 -14.65 -18.62 7.27
CA HIS A 200 -15.32 -17.58 6.48
C HIS A 200 -15.74 -16.35 7.32
N LYS A 201 -16.43 -16.58 8.44
CA LYS A 201 -16.85 -15.48 9.33
C LYS A 201 -15.65 -14.74 9.92
N LYS A 202 -14.59 -15.47 10.29
CA LYS A 202 -13.33 -14.89 10.76
C LYS A 202 -12.63 -14.08 9.66
N ALA A 203 -12.63 -14.58 8.42
CA ALA A 203 -12.06 -13.87 7.26
C ALA A 203 -12.77 -12.53 7.04
N ILE A 204 -14.10 -12.54 6.97
CA ILE A 204 -14.90 -11.32 6.78
C ILE A 204 -14.66 -10.34 7.93
N GLY A 205 -14.72 -10.81 9.18
CA GLY A 205 -14.47 -9.97 10.35
C GLY A 205 -13.08 -9.34 10.29
N SER A 206 -12.04 -10.12 9.96
CA SER A 206 -10.68 -9.61 9.84
C SER A 206 -10.52 -8.61 8.69
N ALA A 207 -11.17 -8.84 7.54
CA ALA A 207 -11.16 -7.92 6.41
C ALA A 207 -11.85 -6.60 6.75
N ALA A 208 -13.03 -6.66 7.37
CA ALA A 208 -13.79 -5.48 7.79
C ALA A 208 -13.02 -4.64 8.82
N ILE A 209 -12.43 -5.28 9.84
CA ILE A 209 -11.58 -4.60 10.83
C ILE A 209 -10.37 -3.95 10.15
N SER A 210 -9.72 -4.65 9.21
CA SER A 210 -8.56 -4.12 8.49
C SER A 210 -8.91 -2.89 7.64
N ILE A 211 -10.05 -2.91 6.95
CA ILE A 211 -10.54 -1.76 6.18
C ILE A 211 -10.91 -0.60 7.10
N ALA A 212 -11.55 -0.85 8.25
CA ALA A 212 -11.86 0.19 9.22
C ALA A 212 -10.59 0.87 9.75
N ILE A 213 -9.56 0.10 10.10
CA ILE A 213 -8.26 0.63 10.52
C ILE A 213 -7.63 1.45 9.38
N ALA A 214 -7.67 0.95 8.14
CA ALA A 214 -7.14 1.67 6.98
C ALA A 214 -7.85 3.01 6.74
N ILE A 215 -9.19 3.05 6.82
CA ILE A 215 -9.97 4.30 6.73
C ILE A 215 -9.51 5.28 7.81
N THR A 216 -9.41 4.85 9.07
CA THR A 216 -8.96 5.71 10.17
C THR A 216 -7.57 6.28 9.89
N VAL A 217 -6.60 5.44 9.52
CA VAL A 217 -5.23 5.88 9.22
C VAL A 217 -5.20 6.84 8.02
N TYR A 218 -5.94 6.56 6.95
CA TYR A 218 -6.00 7.41 5.76
C TYR A 218 -6.69 8.75 6.04
N LEU A 219 -7.74 8.78 6.87
CA LEU A 219 -8.35 10.03 7.33
C LEU A 219 -7.38 10.81 8.21
N THR A 220 -6.73 10.18 9.19
CA THR A 220 -5.78 10.85 10.08
C THR A 220 -4.63 11.46 9.29
N ILE A 221 -3.89 10.66 8.50
CA ILE A 221 -2.76 11.16 7.70
C ILE A 221 -3.24 12.14 6.63
N GLY A 222 -4.36 11.82 5.98
CA GLY A 222 -4.93 12.62 4.90
C GLY A 222 -5.29 14.03 5.35
N ILE A 223 -6.10 14.13 6.40
CA ILE A 223 -6.61 15.40 6.95
C ILE A 223 -5.48 16.19 7.59
N THR A 224 -4.73 15.58 8.52
CA THR A 224 -3.63 16.30 9.21
C THR A 224 -2.57 16.76 8.22
N GLY A 225 -2.16 15.90 7.28
CA GLY A 225 -1.20 16.26 6.24
C GLY A 225 -1.68 17.34 5.28
N TYR A 226 -2.97 17.31 4.89
CA TYR A 226 -3.56 18.37 4.08
C TYR A 226 -3.61 19.70 4.84
N LEU A 227 -4.03 19.69 6.10
CA LEU A 227 -4.10 20.92 6.91
C LEU A 227 -2.71 21.49 7.25
N THR A 228 -1.66 20.68 7.23
CA THR A 228 -0.26 21.15 7.42
C THR A 228 0.28 21.88 6.19
N PHE A 229 0.03 21.39 4.97
CA PHE A 229 0.68 21.91 3.74
C PHE A 229 -0.27 22.57 2.73
N GLY A 230 -1.59 22.45 2.94
CA GLY A 230 -2.64 22.96 2.05
C GLY A 230 -2.49 22.46 0.60
N ASN A 231 -2.65 23.38 -0.34
CA ASN A 231 -2.61 23.09 -1.78
C ASN A 231 -1.19 22.84 -2.33
N THR A 232 -0.15 23.04 -1.53
CA THR A 232 1.26 22.79 -1.93
C THR A 232 1.74 21.38 -1.58
N THR A 233 0.85 20.55 -1.05
CA THR A 233 1.14 19.17 -0.67
C THR A 233 1.69 18.39 -1.87
N LYS A 234 2.89 17.83 -1.77
CA LYS A 234 3.43 16.89 -2.77
C LYS A 234 2.91 15.47 -2.58
N SER A 235 3.03 14.64 -3.61
CA SER A 235 2.67 13.21 -3.59
C SER A 235 3.29 12.45 -2.41
N ASN A 236 4.56 12.74 -2.10
CA ASN A 236 5.27 12.20 -0.95
C ASN A 236 5.36 13.23 0.17
N ILE A 237 4.48 13.12 1.18
CA ILE A 237 4.40 14.10 2.28
C ILE A 237 5.64 14.12 3.17
N ILE A 238 6.28 12.97 3.41
CA ILE A 238 7.48 12.90 4.28
C ILE A 238 8.63 13.71 3.67
N SER A 239 8.64 13.79 2.35
CA SER A 239 9.60 14.54 1.57
C SER A 239 9.50 16.06 1.74
N MET A 240 8.40 16.55 2.34
CA MET A 240 8.12 17.98 2.59
C MET A 240 8.56 18.47 3.96
N TYR A 241 8.83 17.57 4.90
CA TYR A 241 9.37 17.96 6.20
C TYR A 241 10.88 18.25 6.10
N PRO A 242 11.39 19.19 6.92
CA PRO A 242 12.80 19.58 6.87
C PRO A 242 13.71 18.38 7.20
N PRO A 243 14.76 18.14 6.40
CA PRO A 243 15.66 16.99 6.57
C PRO A 243 16.54 17.09 7.82
N SER A 244 16.64 18.27 8.44
CA SER A 244 17.40 18.49 9.68
C SER A 244 16.76 17.85 10.91
N ASN A 245 15.47 17.51 10.87
CA ASN A 245 14.79 16.92 12.01
C ASN A 245 15.05 15.39 12.07
N LYS A 246 15.68 14.93 13.15
CA LYS A 246 15.99 13.51 13.38
C LYS A 246 14.76 12.60 13.36
N LEU A 247 13.59 13.10 13.78
CA LEU A 247 12.33 12.34 13.72
C LEU A 247 11.88 12.08 12.28
N VAL A 248 12.05 13.07 11.40
CA VAL A 248 11.73 12.93 9.97
C VAL A 248 12.69 11.95 9.33
N LEU A 249 13.98 12.02 9.67
CA LEU A 249 14.99 11.09 9.18
C LEU A 249 14.66 9.63 9.52
N ILE A 250 14.27 9.37 10.78
CA ILE A 250 13.80 8.04 11.22
C ILE A 250 12.55 7.62 10.43
N GLY A 251 11.60 8.54 10.22
CA GLY A 251 10.41 8.28 9.41
C GLY A 251 10.71 7.91 7.96
N GLN A 252 11.69 8.58 7.33
CA GLN A 252 12.12 8.28 5.96
C GLN A 252 12.79 6.90 5.87
N LEU A 253 13.63 6.54 6.84
CA LEU A 253 14.25 5.22 6.94
C LEU A 253 13.19 4.11 7.14
N LEU A 254 12.27 4.30 8.08
CA LEU A 254 11.19 3.34 8.34
C LEU A 254 10.28 3.19 7.13
N MET A 255 9.98 4.28 6.41
CA MET A 255 9.21 4.22 5.17
C MET A 255 9.96 3.44 4.09
N ALA A 256 11.28 3.63 3.92
CA ALA A 256 12.07 2.87 2.96
C ALA A 256 12.10 1.36 3.28
N ILE A 257 12.24 0.99 4.56
CA ILE A 257 12.20 -0.41 5.01
C ILE A 257 10.81 -1.01 4.76
N MET A 258 9.76 -0.31 5.17
CA MET A 258 8.37 -0.73 4.97
C MET A 258 8.08 -0.97 3.48
N VAL A 259 8.44 -0.03 2.62
CA VAL A 259 8.22 -0.10 1.17
C VAL A 259 9.00 -1.26 0.53
N SER A 260 10.21 -1.55 1.02
CA SER A 260 11.00 -2.71 0.60
C SER A 260 10.31 -4.04 0.95
N ILE A 261 9.70 -4.12 2.13
CA ILE A 261 8.93 -5.30 2.55
C ILE A 261 7.63 -5.43 1.74
N CYS A 262 6.93 -4.31 1.50
CA CYS A 262 5.74 -4.29 0.66
C CYS A 262 6.04 -4.74 -0.78
N PHE A 263 7.21 -4.42 -1.32
CA PHE A 263 7.63 -4.92 -2.63
C PHE A 263 7.69 -6.46 -2.65
N ALA A 264 8.37 -7.07 -1.67
CA ALA A 264 8.46 -8.53 -1.58
C ALA A 264 7.07 -9.18 -1.46
N LEU A 265 6.14 -8.54 -0.74
CA LEU A 265 4.75 -8.99 -0.64
C LEU A 265 3.98 -8.95 -1.98
N GLN A 266 4.26 -7.99 -2.87
CA GLN A 266 3.59 -7.91 -4.18
C GLN A 266 4.19 -8.88 -5.21
N CYS A 267 5.45 -9.28 -5.05
CA CYS A 267 6.09 -10.27 -5.93
C CYS A 267 5.43 -11.65 -5.84
N HIS A 268 4.89 -12.03 -4.67
CA HIS A 268 4.23 -13.31 -4.48
C HIS A 268 2.96 -13.50 -5.33
N PRO A 269 1.94 -12.62 -5.27
CA PRO A 269 0.78 -12.71 -6.16
C PRO A 269 1.16 -12.49 -7.64
N ALA A 270 2.14 -11.62 -7.94
CA ALA A 270 2.61 -11.43 -9.31
C ALA A 270 3.17 -12.73 -9.90
N ARG A 271 4.06 -13.42 -9.17
CA ARG A 271 4.64 -14.70 -9.60
C ARG A 271 3.57 -15.77 -9.84
N LYS A 272 2.59 -15.87 -8.95
CA LYS A 272 1.49 -16.83 -9.09
C LYS A 272 0.64 -16.53 -10.33
N SER A 273 0.35 -15.25 -10.57
CA SER A 273 -0.45 -14.82 -11.71
C SER A 273 0.28 -15.06 -13.04
N PHE A 274 1.55 -14.65 -13.15
CA PHE A 274 2.36 -14.91 -14.35
C PHE A 274 2.55 -16.40 -14.61
N GLY A 275 2.76 -17.22 -13.58
CA GLY A 275 2.88 -18.67 -13.73
C GLY A 275 1.60 -19.31 -14.29
N ASN A 276 0.42 -18.85 -13.87
CA ASN A 276 -0.85 -19.32 -14.42
C ASN A 276 -1.03 -18.95 -15.90
N VAL A 277 -0.62 -17.73 -16.29
CA VAL A 277 -0.68 -17.28 -17.70
C VAL A 277 0.25 -18.11 -18.58
N ILE A 278 1.49 -18.36 -18.14
CA ILE A 278 2.46 -19.16 -18.90
C ILE A 278 1.97 -20.61 -19.07
N ASN A 279 1.40 -21.21 -18.02
CA ASN A 279 0.87 -22.58 -18.10
C ASN A 279 -0.41 -22.70 -18.97
N TYR A 280 -1.05 -21.57 -19.29
CA TYR A 280 -2.23 -21.55 -20.15
C TYR A 280 -1.88 -21.42 -21.64
N LEU A 281 -0.74 -20.80 -21.97
CA LEU A 281 -0.20 -20.69 -23.33
C LEU A 281 0.43 -22.01 -23.79
#